data_AF-W2MX82-F1
#
_entry.id   AF-W2MX82-F1
#
_cell.length_a   1.000
_cell.length_b   1.000
_cell.length_c   1.000
_cell.angle_alpha   90.00
_cell.angle_beta   90.00
_cell.angle_gamma   90.00
#
_symmetry.space_group_name_H-M   'P 1'
#
loop_
_entity.id
_entity.type
_entity.pdbx_description
1 polymer ?
#
loop_
_entity_poly.entity_id
_entity_poly.type
_entity_poly.pdbx_seq_one_letter_code
_entity_poly.pdbx_strand_id
1 'polypeptide(L)'
;MSEESVQAFLDMLKANNKLEYLELLVSPALVYRYAAAFRQHHRETLNIERKKLPLRCRLAFLSVVQPVYDIFLHLDSYVIQQIFEFTAINAKRTVCLTSGEMGL
;
A
#
# COMPACT_ATOMS: atom_id res chain seq x y z
N MET A 1 -11.36 -21.21 -10.90
CA MET A 1 -11.78 -20.79 -9.54
C MET A 1 -13.30 -20.86 -9.41
N SER A 2 -13.82 -21.24 -8.25
CA SER A 2 -15.26 -21.24 -7.96
C SER A 2 -15.73 -19.86 -7.45
N GLU A 3 -17.04 -19.62 -7.47
CA GLU A 3 -17.65 -18.39 -6.98
C GLU A 3 -17.39 -18.16 -5.48
N GLU A 4 -17.46 -19.22 -4.69
CA GLU A 4 -17.18 -19.21 -3.24
C GLU A 4 -15.74 -18.75 -2.95
N SER A 5 -14.76 -19.23 -3.72
CA SER A 5 -13.37 -18.79 -3.56
C SER A 5 -13.20 -17.30 -3.87
N VAL A 6 -13.84 -16.80 -4.94
CA VAL A 6 -13.78 -15.39 -5.33
C VAL A 6 -14.41 -14.50 -4.25
N GLN A 7 -15.54 -14.93 -3.69
CA GLN A 7 -16.19 -14.24 -2.58
C GLN A 7 -15.31 -14.20 -1.33
N ALA A 8 -14.67 -15.32 -0.96
CA ALA A 8 -13.75 -15.36 0.17
C ALA A 8 -12.55 -14.42 0.00
N PHE A 9 -12.01 -14.28 -1.21
CA PHE A 9 -10.94 -13.31 -1.50
C PHE A 9 -11.42 -11.86 -1.35
N LEU A 10 -12.65 -11.57 -1.77
CA LEU A 10 -13.23 -10.24 -1.59
C LEU A 10 -13.42 -9.91 -0.10
N ASP A 11 -13.88 -10.87 0.70
CA ASP A 11 -14.05 -10.67 2.13
C ASP A 11 -12.71 -10.54 2.86
N MET A 12 -11.67 -11.26 2.40
CA MET A 12 -10.30 -11.04 2.85
C MET A 12 -9.80 -9.63 2.53
N LEU A 13 -10.08 -9.07 1.34
CA LEU A 13 -9.69 -7.70 1.00
C LEU A 13 -10.32 -6.63 1.89
N LYS A 14 -11.56 -6.86 2.36
CA LYS A 14 -12.23 -5.96 3.32
C LYS A 14 -11.58 -5.98 4.70
N ALA A 15 -11.12 -7.15 5.15
CA ALA A 15 -10.58 -7.33 6.50
C ALA A 15 -9.06 -7.09 6.58
N ASN A 16 -8.34 -7.37 5.50
CA ASN A 16 -6.90 -7.25 5.44
C ASN A 16 -6.52 -5.81 5.07
N ASN A 17 -5.64 -5.15 5.82
CA ASN A 17 -5.13 -3.81 5.53
C ASN A 17 -3.63 -3.78 5.20
N LYS A 18 -3.03 -4.96 4.98
CA LYS A 18 -1.60 -5.16 4.72
C LYS A 18 -1.31 -5.75 3.35
N LEU A 19 -2.27 -6.40 2.71
CA LEU A 19 -2.06 -7.02 1.40
C LEU A 19 -1.86 -5.94 0.32
N GLU A 20 -0.65 -5.91 -0.24
CA GLU A 20 -0.21 -4.95 -1.28
C GLU A 20 -0.59 -5.35 -2.69
N TYR A 21 -0.59 -6.64 -3.00
CA TYR A 21 -0.84 -7.15 -4.34
C TYR A 21 -1.77 -8.36 -4.31
N LEU A 22 -2.79 -8.34 -5.16
CA LEU A 22 -3.64 -9.49 -5.43
C LEU A 22 -3.90 -9.58 -6.92
N GLU A 23 -3.59 -10.73 -7.52
CA GLU A 23 -3.95 -11.06 -8.89
C GLU A 23 -4.72 -12.38 -8.92
N LEU A 24 -5.90 -12.35 -9.54
CA LEU A 24 -6.80 -13.49 -9.58
C LEU A 24 -7.18 -13.79 -11.04
N LEU A 25 -6.91 -15.03 -11.46
CA LEU A 25 -7.35 -15.58 -12.73
C LEU A 25 -8.69 -16.30 -12.55
N VAL A 26 -9.77 -15.73 -13.07
CA VAL A 26 -11.13 -16.28 -12.93
C VAL A 26 -11.80 -16.51 -14.28
N SER A 27 -12.92 -17.22 -14.29
CA SER A 27 -13.69 -17.41 -15.53
C SER A 27 -14.31 -16.08 -15.99
N PRO A 28 -14.56 -15.89 -17.30
CA PRO A 28 -15.11 -14.64 -17.83
C PRO A 28 -16.41 -14.19 -17.14
N ALA A 29 -17.29 -15.14 -16.81
CA ALA A 29 -18.55 -14.87 -16.11
C ALA A 29 -18.33 -14.27 -14.71
N LEU A 30 -17.31 -14.76 -13.99
CA LEU A 30 -16.96 -14.25 -12.67
C LEU A 30 -16.25 -12.89 -12.75
N VAL A 31 -15.44 -12.65 -13.80
CA VAL A 31 -14.85 -11.31 -14.01
C VAL A 31 -15.95 -10.26 -14.11
N TYR A 32 -16.95 -10.47 -14.97
CA TYR A 32 -18.02 -9.49 -15.18
C TYR A 32 -18.77 -9.18 -13.89
N ARG A 33 -19.03 -10.21 -13.08
CA ARG A 33 -19.80 -10.08 -11.84
C ARG A 33 -19.03 -9.42 -10.69
N TYR A 34 -17.73 -9.71 -10.56
CA TYR A 34 -16.94 -9.30 -9.41
C TYR A 34 -15.96 -8.15 -9.67
N ALA A 35 -15.68 -7.80 -10.93
CA ALA A 35 -14.71 -6.76 -11.27
C ALA A 35 -14.99 -5.43 -10.57
N ALA A 36 -16.25 -5.01 -10.46
CA ALA A 36 -16.61 -3.77 -9.78
C ALA A 36 -16.23 -3.80 -8.30
N ALA A 37 -16.47 -4.91 -7.61
CA ALA A 37 -16.16 -5.07 -6.19
C ALA A 37 -14.63 -5.09 -5.95
N PHE A 38 -13.86 -5.80 -6.77
CA PHE A 38 -12.40 -5.82 -6.65
C PHE A 38 -11.76 -4.47 -7.01
N ARG A 39 -12.32 -3.72 -7.97
CA ARG A 39 -11.86 -2.38 -8.33
C ARG A 39 -12.01 -1.37 -7.19
N GLN A 40 -13.02 -1.52 -6.33
CA GLN A 40 -13.16 -0.65 -5.16
C GLN A 40 -11.97 -0.75 -4.21
N HIS A 41 -11.34 -1.92 -4.14
CA HIS A 41 -10.15 -2.16 -3.33
C HIS A 41 -8.84 -1.79 -4.04
N HIS A 42 -8.88 -1.49 -5.34
CA HIS A 42 -7.70 -1.05 -6.07
C HIS A 42 -7.29 0.37 -5.65
N ARG A 43 -5.99 0.56 -5.40
CA ARG A 43 -5.37 1.79 -4.90
C ARG A 43 -5.78 2.22 -3.50
N GLU A 44 -6.43 1.34 -2.75
CA GLU A 44 -6.61 1.55 -1.31
C GLU A 44 -5.25 1.82 -0.64
N THR A 45 -5.25 2.82 0.23
CA THR A 45 -4.06 3.20 0.97
C THR A 45 -3.85 2.19 2.09
N LEU A 46 -2.71 1.52 2.10
CA LEU A 46 -2.38 0.55 3.13
C LEU A 46 -1.70 1.28 4.27
N ASN A 47 -2.27 1.12 5.47
CA ASN A 47 -1.66 1.55 6.71
C ASN A 47 -0.57 0.56 7.07
N ILE A 48 0.52 0.59 6.31
CA ILE A 48 1.74 -0.10 6.70
C ILE A 48 2.24 0.65 7.92
N GLU A 49 2.06 0.05 9.11
CA GLU A 49 2.68 0.51 10.33
C GLU A 49 4.20 0.44 10.18
N ARG A 50 4.78 1.47 9.55
CA ARG A 50 6.20 1.72 9.70
C ARG A 50 6.40 2.08 11.17
N LYS A 51 7.29 1.34 11.85
CA LYS A 51 7.66 1.58 13.26
C LYS A 51 7.65 3.09 13.52
N LYS A 52 6.82 3.54 14.47
CA LYS A 52 6.79 4.95 14.85
C LYS A 52 8.21 5.37 15.20
N LEU A 53 8.72 6.39 14.52
CA LEU A 53 10.04 6.92 14.80
C LEU A 53 10.16 7.26 16.30
N PRO A 54 11.28 6.90 16.95
CA PRO A 54 11.57 7.36 18.30
C PRO A 54 11.38 8.88 18.38
N LEU A 55 10.90 9.37 19.52
CA LEU A 55 10.62 10.80 19.72
C LEU A 55 11.81 11.70 19.32
N ARG A 56 13.04 11.25 19.57
CA ARG A 56 14.26 11.96 19.17
C ARG A 56 14.35 12.25 17.67
N CYS A 57 13.97 11.28 16.83
CA CYS A 57 13.98 11.44 15.38
C CYS A 57 12.91 12.43 14.91
N ARG A 58 11.73 12.43 15.55
CA ARG A 58 10.65 13.40 15.27
C ARG A 58 11.04 14.83 15.66
N LEU A 59 11.72 14.99 16.80
CA LEU A 59 12.24 16.29 17.24
C LEU A 59 13.34 16.82 16.30
N ALA A 60 14.26 15.95 15.87
CA ALA A 60 15.29 16.31 14.90
C ALA A 60 14.70 16.76 13.55
N PHE A 61 13.65 16.09 13.06
CA PHE A 61 12.93 16.53 11.87
C PHE A 61 12.34 17.94 12.03
N LEU A 62 11.64 18.20 13.13
CA LEU A 62 11.03 19.51 13.40
C LEU A 62 12.08 20.63 13.54
N SER A 63 13.29 20.33 14.04
CA SER A 63 14.37 21.32 14.13
C SER A 63 14.94 21.72 12.77
N VAL A 64 14.84 20.87 11.75
CA VAL A 64 15.32 21.15 10.38
C VAL A 64 14.30 21.95 9.57
N VAL A 65 13.00 21.77 9.86
CA VAL A 65 11.91 22.43 9.13
C VAL A 65 11.61 23.83 9.70
N GLN A 66 12.15 24.18 10.88
CA GLN A 66 12.18 25.57 11.32
C GLN A 66 13.02 26.41 10.36
N PRO A 67 12.55 27.59 9.93
CA PRO A 67 13.24 28.43 8.95
C PRO A 67 14.42 29.12 9.63
N VAL A 68 15.50 28.37 9.86
CA VAL A 68 16.80 28.95 10.19
C VAL A 68 17.63 28.87 8.92
N TYR A 69 17.63 29.99 8.21
CA TYR A 69 18.61 30.31 7.17
C TYR A 69 20.00 29.90 7.70
N ASP A 70 20.70 28.99 7.01
CA ASP A 70 22.09 28.49 7.23
C ASP A 70 22.34 27.07 7.78
N ILE A 71 21.35 26.27 8.24
CA ILE A 71 21.67 24.96 8.88
C ILE A 71 21.71 23.76 7.89
N PHE A 72 21.38 23.95 6.61
CA PHE A 72 21.34 22.84 5.63
C PHE A 72 22.70 22.17 5.32
N LEU A 73 23.80 22.58 5.94
CA LEU A 73 25.16 22.11 5.61
C LEU A 73 25.62 20.84 6.35
N HIS A 74 24.89 20.31 7.36
CA HIS A 74 25.38 19.14 8.12
C HIS A 74 24.30 18.16 8.62
N LEU A 75 23.31 17.86 7.78
CA LEU A 75 22.40 16.74 8.08
C LEU A 75 23.07 15.40 7.80
N ASP A 76 23.16 14.56 8.83
CA ASP A 76 23.63 13.17 8.74
C ASP A 76 22.78 12.39 7.73
N SER A 77 23.43 11.68 6.81
CA SER A 77 22.80 10.81 5.81
C SER A 77 21.80 9.83 6.41
N TYR A 78 22.04 9.36 7.64
CA TYR A 78 21.10 8.51 8.37
C TYR A 78 19.79 9.25 8.69
N VAL A 79 19.87 10.51 9.11
CA VAL A 79 18.68 11.34 9.39
C VAL A 79 17.91 11.62 8.10
N ILE A 80 18.62 11.93 7.00
CA ILE A 80 18.01 12.11 5.68
C ILE A 80 17.30 10.82 5.23
N GLN A 81 17.94 9.67 5.39
CA GLN A 81 17.32 8.37 5.08
C GLN A 81 16.06 8.12 5.91
N GLN A 82 16.08 8.40 7.21
CA GLN A 82 14.90 8.27 8.08
C GLN A 82 13.77 9.23 7.69
N ILE A 83 14.09 10.43 7.19
CA ILE A 83 13.11 11.37 6.65
C ILE A 83 12.49 10.83 5.36
N PHE A 84 13.29 10.36 4.41
CA PHE A 84 12.78 9.75 3.18
C PHE A 84 11.96 8.49 3.46
N GLU A 85 12.38 7.63 4.40
CA GLU A 85 11.61 6.47 4.88
C GLU A 85 10.30 6.87 5.56
N PHE A 86 10.23 8.05 6.20
CA PHE A 86 9.00 8.58 6.77
C PHE A 86 8.07 9.18 5.70
N THR A 87 8.61 9.94 4.75
CA THR A 87 7.84 10.57 3.65
C THR A 87 7.51 9.60 2.52
N ALA A 88 8.12 8.41 2.49
CA ALA A 88 7.90 7.41 1.46
C ALA A 88 6.47 6.88 1.55
N ILE A 89 5.60 7.55 0.79
CA ILE A 89 4.31 7.18 0.22
C ILE A 89 3.74 5.87 0.77
N ASN A 90 2.59 5.99 1.46
CA ASN A 90 1.75 4.86 1.82
C ASN A 90 1.61 3.91 0.61
N ALA A 91 1.95 2.63 0.79
CA ALA A 91 1.78 1.67 -0.29
C ALA A 91 0.31 1.65 -0.72
N LYS A 92 0.10 1.59 -2.03
CA LYS A 92 -1.23 1.47 -2.60
C LYS A 92 -1.46 0.03 -3.00
N ARG A 93 -2.59 -0.53 -2.57
CA ARG A 93 -2.99 -1.87 -2.96
C ARG A 93 -3.17 -1.96 -4.48
N THR A 94 -2.62 -2.99 -5.09
CA THR A 94 -2.88 -3.36 -6.47
C THR A 94 -3.74 -4.62 -6.49
N VAL A 95 -4.87 -4.55 -7.22
CA VAL A 95 -5.83 -5.65 -7.33
C VAL A 95 -6.11 -5.82 -8.81
N CYS A 96 -5.75 -6.98 -9.35
CA CYS A 96 -5.91 -7.36 -10.74
C CYS A 96 -6.85 -8.56 -10.82
N LEU A 97 -7.93 -8.43 -11.58
CA LEU A 97 -8.84 -9.53 -11.89
C LEU A 97 -8.73 -9.79 -13.39
N THR A 98 -8.18 -10.94 -13.76
CA THR A 98 -7.96 -11.33 -15.16
C THR A 98 -8.82 -12.52 -15.54
N SER A 99 -9.30 -12.55 -16.77
CA SER A 99 -9.97 -13.72 -17.33
C SER A 99 -8.92 -14.66 -17.91
N GLY A 100 -8.90 -15.89 -17.42
CA GLY A 100 -8.13 -16.96 -18.05
C GLY A 100 -9.02 -17.77 -18.96
N GLU A 101 -8.63 -17.94 -20.22
CA GLU A 101 -9.13 -19.04 -21.03
C GLU A 101 -8.52 -20.32 -20.42
N MET A 102 -9.35 -21.16 -19.79
CA MET A 102 -8.94 -22.53 -19.57
C MET A 102 -8.85 -23.17 -20.96
N GLY A 103 -7.61 -23.31 -21.45
CA GLY A 103 -7.34 -24.01 -22.70
C GLY A 103 -8.04 -25.36 -22.70
N LEU A 104 -8.74 -25.61 -23.81
CA LEU A 104 -9.25 -26.92 -24.20
C LEU A 104 -8.09 -27.91 -24.40
#